data_AF-A0A3A6W7G0-F1
#
_entry.id   AF-A0A3A6W7G0-F1
#
_cell.length_a   1.000
_cell.length_b   1.000
_cell.length_c   1.000
_cell.angle_alpha   90.00
_cell.angle_beta   90.00
_cell.angle_gamma   90.00
#
_symmetry.space_group_name_H-M   'P 1'
#
loop_
_entity.id
_entity.type
_entity.pdbx_description
1 polymer ?
#
loop_
_entity_poly.entity_id
_entity_poly.type
_entity_poly.pdbx_seq_one_letter_code
_entity_poly.pdbx_strand_id
1 'polypeptide(L)'
;MTTSSTLAPTEEGRKRIDRLFLRFAAMYGQVWRSQFKSDEFLVFVKGEWQQGLFTYADNILDMAIDLCRKNKELPPTLPQFIDFCKNCSKRSSFFVPDAAPKNNNPEVAKTQLLKMKHILNMKVN
;
A
#
# COMPACT_ATOMS: atom_id res chain seq x y z
N MET A 1 -27.75 -6.76 -22.96
CA MET A 1 -26.98 -7.89 -22.40
C MET A 1 -25.54 -7.44 -22.28
N THR A 2 -25.12 -7.03 -21.08
CA THR A 2 -23.77 -6.53 -20.82
C THR A 2 -22.88 -7.72 -20.52
N THR A 3 -21.92 -7.99 -21.40
CA THR A 3 -20.96 -9.09 -21.28
C THR A 3 -20.08 -8.87 -20.06
N SER A 4 -20.31 -9.65 -19.00
CA SER A 4 -19.35 -9.83 -17.91
C SER A 4 -18.09 -10.42 -18.50
N SER A 5 -17.05 -9.61 -18.60
CA SER A 5 -15.73 -10.06 -19.00
C SER A 5 -15.14 -10.84 -17.83
N THR A 6 -15.30 -12.16 -17.85
CA THR A 6 -14.55 -13.07 -16.97
C THR A 6 -13.08 -12.94 -17.34
N LEU A 7 -12.36 -12.08 -16.61
CA LEU A 7 -10.90 -11.95 -16.71
C LEU A 7 -10.30 -13.27 -16.23
N ALA A 8 -9.87 -14.10 -17.18
CA ALA A 8 -9.14 -15.32 -16.87
C ALA A 8 -7.91 -14.97 -16.00
N PRO A 9 -7.63 -15.73 -14.93
CA PRO A 9 -6.44 -15.54 -14.10
C PRO A 9 -5.16 -15.62 -14.93
N THR A 10 -4.43 -14.50 -15.06
CA THR A 10 -3.14 -14.50 -15.75
C THR A 10 -2.13 -15.38 -15.00
N GLU A 11 -1.24 -16.05 -15.72
CA GLU A 11 -0.17 -16.87 -15.12
C GLU A 11 0.75 -16.01 -14.24
N GLU A 12 0.99 -14.76 -14.62
CA GLU A 12 1.74 -13.82 -13.79
C GLU A 12 1.03 -13.53 -12.46
N GLY A 13 -0.30 -13.36 -12.50
CA GLY A 13 -1.12 -13.16 -11.31
C GLY A 13 -1.06 -14.36 -10.36
N ARG A 14 -1.09 -15.58 -10.89
CA ARG A 14 -0.96 -16.81 -10.08
C ARG A 14 0.41 -16.89 -9.40
N LYS A 15 1.50 -16.72 -10.16
CA LYS A 15 2.86 -16.70 -9.63
C LYS A 15 3.06 -15.61 -8.57
N ARG A 16 2.44 -14.46 -8.77
CA ARG A 16 2.45 -13.34 -7.80
C ARG A 16 1.83 -13.75 -6.46
N ILE A 17 0.66 -14.39 -6.49
CA ILE A 17 0.01 -14.87 -5.26
C ILE A 17 0.77 -16.03 -4.62
N ASP A 18 1.36 -16.93 -5.40
CA ASP A 18 2.21 -18.00 -4.88
C ASP A 18 3.39 -17.47 -4.08
N ARG A 19 4.08 -16.44 -4.59
CA ARG A 19 5.18 -15.76 -3.87
C ARG A 19 4.69 -15.13 -2.56
N LEU A 20 3.51 -14.51 -2.57
CA LEU A 20 2.91 -13.92 -1.38
C LEU A 20 2.60 -14.99 -0.32
N PHE A 21 2.03 -16.12 -0.72
CA PHE A 21 1.75 -17.24 0.18
C PHE A 21 3.03 -17.87 0.74
N LEU A 22 4.08 -17.99 -0.07
CA LEU A 22 5.39 -18.47 0.40
C LEU A 22 6.00 -17.51 1.42
N ARG A 23 5.87 -16.20 1.23
CA ARG A 23 6.31 -15.20 2.21
C ARG A 23 5.55 -15.31 3.52
N PHE A 24 4.23 -15.48 3.50
CA PHE A 24 3.46 -15.73 4.72
C PHE A 24 3.82 -17.05 5.39
N ALA A 25 4.07 -18.10 4.61
CA ALA A 25 4.56 -19.37 5.15
C ALA A 25 5.94 -19.23 5.81
N ALA A 26 6.82 -18.38 5.30
CA ALA A 26 8.12 -18.08 5.89
C ALA A 26 8.00 -17.26 7.19
N MET A 27 7.08 -16.30 7.24
CA MET A 27 6.88 -15.43 8.41
C MET A 27 6.12 -16.11 9.56
N TYR A 28 5.05 -16.84 9.24
CA TYR A 28 4.11 -17.39 10.22
C TYR A 28 4.23 -18.91 10.40
N GLY A 29 5.11 -19.56 9.64
CA GLY A 29 5.45 -20.98 9.83
C GLY A 29 4.24 -21.91 9.70
N GLN A 30 4.01 -22.72 10.73
CA GLN A 30 2.92 -23.69 10.76
C GLN A 30 1.54 -23.04 10.89
N VAL A 31 1.43 -21.87 11.52
CA VAL A 31 0.16 -21.16 11.71
C VAL A 31 -0.48 -20.75 10.37
N TRP A 32 0.34 -20.49 9.35
CA TRP A 32 -0.15 -20.26 8.00
C TRP A 32 -0.45 -21.56 7.25
N ARG A 33 0.50 -22.51 7.28
CA ARG A 33 0.39 -23.76 6.53
C ARG A 33 -0.81 -24.62 6.95
N SER A 34 -1.15 -24.64 8.25
CA SER A 34 -2.24 -25.45 8.77
C SER A 34 -3.65 -24.95 8.41
N GLN A 35 -3.78 -23.73 7.89
CA GLN A 35 -5.08 -23.16 7.49
C GLN A 35 -5.64 -23.81 6.20
N PHE A 36 -4.77 -24.40 5.39
CA PHE A 36 -5.14 -24.95 4.09
C PHE A 36 -4.98 -26.47 4.12
N LYS A 37 -6.06 -27.15 4.48
CA LYS A 37 -6.06 -28.61 4.72
C LYS A 37 -6.11 -29.46 3.45
N SER A 38 -6.58 -28.90 2.34
CA SER A 38 -6.64 -29.58 1.04
C SER A 38 -6.07 -28.69 -0.06
N ASP A 39 -5.46 -29.33 -1.06
CA ASP A 39 -4.88 -28.64 -2.21
C ASP A 39 -5.96 -27.93 -3.04
N GLU A 40 -7.14 -28.53 -3.18
CA GLU A 40 -8.29 -27.92 -3.85
C GLU A 40 -8.72 -26.62 -3.16
N PHE A 41 -8.81 -26.63 -1.82
CA PHE A 41 -9.13 -25.43 -1.06
C PHE A 41 -8.03 -24.38 -1.17
N LEU A 42 -6.75 -24.80 -1.17
CA LEU A 42 -5.63 -23.88 -1.37
C LEU A 42 -5.70 -23.18 -2.73
N VAL A 43 -6.01 -23.93 -3.80
CA VAL A 43 -6.19 -23.36 -5.16
C VAL A 43 -7.34 -22.35 -5.17
N PHE A 44 -8.47 -22.70 -4.57
CA PHE A 44 -9.62 -21.81 -4.45
C PHE A 44 -9.26 -20.52 -3.71
N VAL A 45 -8.64 -20.63 -2.53
CA VAL A 45 -8.26 -19.46 -1.73
C VAL A 45 -7.25 -18.58 -2.47
N LYS A 46 -6.24 -19.16 -3.15
CA LYS A 46 -5.32 -18.37 -3.96
C LYS A 46 -6.03 -17.60 -5.07
N GLY A 47 -7.07 -18.18 -5.67
CA GLY A 47 -7.95 -17.51 -6.63
C GLY A 47 -8.65 -16.29 -6.04
N GLU A 48 -9.23 -16.43 -4.83
CA GLU A 48 -9.88 -15.32 -4.12
C GLU A 48 -8.88 -14.22 -3.75
N TRP A 49 -7.68 -14.59 -3.29
CA TRP A 49 -6.62 -13.63 -3.02
C TRP A 49 -6.13 -12.93 -4.29
N GLN A 50 -6.07 -13.63 -5.42
CA GLN A 50 -5.71 -13.03 -6.71
C GLN A 50 -6.74 -11.98 -7.12
N GLN A 51 -8.03 -12.32 -7.06
CA GLN A 51 -9.10 -11.39 -7.41
C GLN A 51 -9.13 -10.18 -6.47
N GLY A 52 -9.06 -10.42 -5.16
CA GLY A 52 -9.10 -9.35 -4.15
C GLY A 52 -7.90 -8.41 -4.20
N LEU A 53 -6.75 -8.87 -4.71
CA LEU A 53 -5.52 -8.09 -4.80
C LEU A 53 -5.18 -7.59 -6.21
N PHE A 54 -6.03 -7.87 -7.19
CA PHE A 54 -5.78 -7.56 -8.60
C PHE A 54 -5.47 -6.08 -8.84
N THR A 55 -6.13 -5.18 -8.11
CA THR A 55 -6.02 -3.72 -8.31
C THR A 55 -4.80 -3.08 -7.64
N TYR A 56 -4.08 -3.80 -6.77
CA TYR A 56 -2.92 -3.25 -6.09
C TYR A 56 -1.64 -3.56 -6.85
N ALA A 57 -0.73 -2.59 -6.92
CA ALA A 57 0.61 -2.75 -7.49
C ALA A 57 1.56 -3.52 -6.54
N ASP A 58 2.64 -4.09 -7.08
CA ASP A 58 3.58 -4.94 -6.32
C ASP A 58 4.23 -4.22 -5.14
N ASN A 59 4.61 -2.95 -5.32
CA ASN A 59 5.15 -2.11 -4.24
C ASN A 59 4.16 -1.95 -3.07
N ILE A 60 2.85 -1.86 -3.34
CA ILE A 60 1.82 -1.79 -2.29
C ILE A 60 1.77 -3.10 -1.51
N LEU A 61 1.82 -4.24 -2.21
CA LEU A 61 1.80 -5.55 -1.58
C LEU A 61 3.05 -5.76 -0.71
N ASP A 62 4.22 -5.36 -1.19
CA ASP A 62 5.47 -5.42 -0.43
C ASP A 62 5.39 -4.59 0.85
N MET A 63 4.92 -3.34 0.76
CA MET A 63 4.70 -2.49 1.93
C MET A 63 3.70 -3.11 2.92
N ALA A 64 2.59 -3.69 2.42
CA ALA A 64 1.60 -4.34 3.26
C ALA A 64 2.17 -5.58 3.97
N ILE A 65 2.97 -6.40 3.28
CA ILE A 65 3.67 -7.56 3.85
C ILE A 65 4.60 -7.12 4.98
N ASP A 66 5.39 -6.06 4.77
CA ASP A 66 6.27 -5.52 5.81
C ASP A 66 5.51 -4.99 7.02
N LEU A 67 4.34 -4.39 6.82
CA LEU A 67 3.47 -3.97 7.92
C LEU A 67 2.93 -5.17 8.71
N CYS A 68 2.54 -6.24 8.03
CA CYS A 68 2.12 -7.48 8.69
C CYS A 68 3.26 -8.06 9.52
N ARG A 69 4.47 -8.13 8.96
CA ARG A 69 5.66 -8.65 9.65
C ARG A 69 5.97 -7.88 10.93
N LYS A 70 5.79 -6.56 10.93
CA LYS A 70 6.12 -5.70 12.08
C LYS A 70 5.02 -5.66 13.15
N ASN A 71 3.76 -5.74 12.75
CA ASN A 71 2.63 -5.37 13.61
C ASN A 71 1.66 -6.52 13.92
N LYS A 72 1.85 -7.70 13.33
CA LYS A 72 0.93 -8.84 13.48
C LYS A 72 1.68 -10.11 13.85
N GLU A 73 1.36 -10.64 15.03
CA GLU A 73 1.83 -11.95 15.49
C GLU A 73 1.19 -13.11 14.72
N LEU A 74 -0.05 -12.91 14.26
CA LEU A 74 -0.82 -13.89 13.49
C LEU A 74 -0.95 -13.49 12.02
N PRO A 75 -1.04 -14.47 11.11
CA PRO A 75 -1.26 -14.19 9.69
C PRO A 75 -2.57 -13.45 9.46
N PRO A 76 -2.60 -12.45 8.55
CA PRO A 76 -3.82 -11.72 8.25
C PRO A 76 -4.79 -12.59 7.43
N THR A 77 -6.09 -12.34 7.61
CA THR A 77 -7.11 -12.80 6.66
C THR A 77 -7.09 -11.95 5.39
N LEU A 78 -7.70 -12.43 4.29
CA LEU A 78 -7.77 -11.66 3.04
C LEU A 78 -8.37 -10.24 3.23
N PRO A 79 -9.52 -10.06 3.91
CA PRO A 79 -10.06 -8.72 4.17
C PRO A 79 -9.10 -7.82 4.95
N GLN A 80 -8.45 -8.35 5.98
CA GLN A 80 -7.47 -7.59 6.76
C GLN A 80 -6.27 -7.17 5.91
N PHE A 81 -5.80 -8.07 5.03
CA PHE A 81 -4.70 -7.77 4.12
C PHE A 81 -5.06 -6.73 3.07
N ILE A 82 -6.30 -6.76 2.55
CA ILE A 82 -6.84 -5.71 1.69
C ILE A 82 -6.83 -4.35 2.41
N ASP A 83 -7.20 -4.29 3.69
CA ASP A 83 -7.17 -3.03 4.45
C ASP A 83 -5.74 -2.50 4.65
N PHE A 84 -4.75 -3.37 4.83
CA PHE A 84 -3.35 -2.98 4.80
C PHE A 84 -2.95 -2.39 3.44
N CYS A 85 -3.34 -3.03 2.34
CA CYS A 85 -3.05 -2.55 0.99
C CYS A 85 -3.69 -1.18 0.72
N LYS A 86 -4.95 -0.97 1.15
CA LYS A 86 -5.62 0.34 1.09
C LYS A 86 -4.87 1.41 1.86
N ASN A 87 -4.40 1.09 3.07
CA ASN A 87 -3.66 2.04 3.90
C ASN A 87 -2.29 2.40 3.29
N CYS A 88 -1.58 1.42 2.72
CA CYS A 88 -0.34 1.65 1.98
C CYS A 88 -0.57 2.50 0.72
N SER A 89 -1.65 2.23 -0.02
CA SER A 89 -2.02 2.98 -1.23
C SER A 89 -2.33 4.44 -0.89
N LYS A 90 -3.11 4.68 0.18
CA LYS A 90 -3.37 6.04 0.68
C LYS A 90 -2.07 6.76 1.04
N ARG A 91 -1.19 6.13 1.82
CA ARG A 91 0.07 6.75 2.24
C ARG A 91 1.01 7.07 1.07
N SER A 92 1.00 6.25 0.02
CA SER A 92 1.81 6.48 -1.18
C SER A 92 1.23 7.53 -2.12
N SER A 93 -0.08 7.81 -2.08
CA SER A 93 -0.70 8.89 -2.86
C SER A 93 -0.49 10.29 -2.28
N PHE A 94 -0.10 10.42 -1.01
CA PHE A 94 0.13 11.72 -0.36
C PHE A 94 1.58 12.18 -0.49
N PHE A 95 2.03 12.48 -1.72
CA PHE A 95 2.97 13.57 -2.04
C PHE A 95 3.30 13.54 -3.54
N VAL A 96 2.61 14.35 -4.33
CA VAL A 96 3.10 14.78 -5.64
C VAL A 96 3.52 16.23 -5.46
N PRO A 97 4.82 16.55 -5.34
CA PRO A 97 5.25 17.93 -5.42
C PRO A 97 4.89 18.41 -6.82
N ASP A 98 4.14 19.50 -6.89
CA ASP A 98 3.78 20.14 -8.14
C ASP A 98 5.08 20.43 -8.91
N ALA A 99 5.24 19.84 -10.10
CA ALA A 99 6.50 19.87 -10.86
C ALA A 99 6.83 21.28 -11.40
N ALA A 100 5.89 22.20 -11.33
CA ALA A 100 6.11 23.59 -11.65
C ALA A 100 6.36 24.38 -10.34
N PRO A 101 7.55 24.97 -10.13
CA PRO A 101 7.64 26.07 -9.19
C PRO A 101 6.65 27.13 -9.66
N LYS A 102 5.56 27.34 -8.89
CA LYS A 102 4.72 28.54 -9.05
C LYS A 102 5.67 29.73 -9.09
N ASN A 103 5.48 30.61 -10.07
CA ASN A 103 6.30 31.80 -10.29
C ASN A 103 6.34 32.63 -8.99
N ASN A 104 7.36 32.36 -8.16
CA ASN A 104 7.50 32.97 -6.84
C ASN A 104 8.09 34.34 -7.07
N ASN A 105 7.26 35.39 -6.97
CA ASN A 105 7.73 36.76 -7.11
C ASN A 105 8.68 37.09 -5.94
N PRO A 106 9.99 37.32 -6.20
CA PRO A 106 10.99 37.51 -5.15
C PRO A 106 10.73 38.76 -4.29
N GLU A 107 10.05 39.77 -4.83
CA GLU A 107 9.70 40.99 -4.09
C GLU A 107 8.63 40.73 -3.02
N VAL A 108 7.72 39.78 -3.26
CA VAL A 108 6.71 39.39 -2.28
C VAL A 108 7.37 38.65 -1.12
N ALA A 109 8.32 37.75 -1.42
CA ALA A 109 9.10 37.04 -0.40
C ALA A 109 9.91 38.01 0.46
N LYS A 110 10.61 38.96 -0.16
CA LYS A 110 11.38 40.01 0.53
C LYS A 110 10.49 40.85 1.45
N THR A 111 9.31 41.25 0.97
CA THR A 111 8.33 42.02 1.76
C THR A 111 7.85 41.25 2.98
N GLN A 112 7.53 39.96 2.83
CA GLN A 112 7.10 39.11 3.94
C GLN A 112 8.23 38.89 4.96
N LEU A 113 9.45 38.66 4.51
CA LEU A 113 10.63 38.52 5.38
C LEU A 113 10.91 39.80 6.19
N LEU A 114 10.76 40.98 5.59
CA LEU A 114 10.90 42.26 6.29
C LEU A 114 9.81 42.44 7.36
N LYS A 115 8.56 42.07 7.06
CA LYS A 115 7.46 42.09 8.05
C LYS A 115 7.76 41.15 9.22
N MET A 116 8.22 39.93 8.94
CA MET A 116 8.61 38.97 9.97
C MET A 116 9.75 39.51 10.84
N LYS A 117 10.79 40.09 10.21
CA LYS A 117 11.91 40.73 10.92
C LYS A 117 11.41 41.86 11.82
N HIS A 118 10.50 42.70 11.36
CA HIS A 118 9.95 43.80 12.15
C HIS A 118 9.18 43.30 13.36
N ILE A 119 8.30 42.30 13.20
CA ILE A 119 7.54 41.70 14.30
C ILE A 119 8.46 41.09 15.36
N LEU A 120 9.53 40.40 14.93
CA LEU A 120 10.51 39.82 15.84
C LEU A 120 11.28 40.92 16.59
N ASN A 121 11.63 42.02 15.92
CA ASN A 121 12.36 43.13 16.53
C ASN A 121 11.48 43.99 17.46
N MET A 122 10.14 43.94 17.33
CA MET A 122 9.23 44.62 18.25
C MET A 122 8.97 43.85 19.56
N LYS A 123 9.19 42.52 19.58
CA LYS A 123 9.00 41.69 20.80
C LYS A 123 10.22 41.65 21.73
N VAL A 124 11.29 42.37 21.39
CA VAL A 124 12.57 42.39 22.13
C VAL A 124 12.75 43.68 22.95
N ASN A 125 11.71 44.53 23.05
CA ASN A 125 11.67 45.67 23.98
C ASN A 125 10.58 45.48 25.03
#